data_AF-A0AAU5GUB2-F1
#
_entry.id   AF-A0AAU5GUB2-F1
#
_cell.length_a   1.000
_cell.length_b   1.000
_cell.length_c   1.000
_cell.angle_alpha   90.00
_cell.angle_beta   90.00
_cell.angle_gamma   90.00
#
_symmetry.space_group_name_H-M   'P 1'
#
loop_
_entity.id
_entity.type
_entity.pdbx_description
1 polymer ?
#
loop_
_entity_poly.entity_id
_entity_poly.type
_entity_poly.pdbx_seq_one_letter_code
_entity_poly.pdbx_strand_id
1 'polypeptide(L)'
;MRVDNTRTSGPARTRRGLALLIATGAGLGSLLLGTIPAHANDTTKYVSADGQTVTFATSDSSRGVSGSVTFVVTADGNWSITGSGHNSHLLVRTFHWTCDLSWDAATVSHATGDKSVPGKKTRTISSAAYDPDVQADFADIADHGTADCDIVIG
;
A
#
# COMPACT_ATOMS: atom_id res chain seq x y z
N MET A 1 11.77 -24.27 3.27
CA MET A 1 10.45 -23.63 3.10
C MET A 1 10.46 -23.06 1.69
N ARG A 2 9.60 -23.57 0.81
CA ARG A 2 9.66 -23.33 -0.64
C ARG A 2 8.75 -22.14 -0.94
N VAL A 3 9.32 -21.06 -1.47
CA VAL A 3 8.58 -19.87 -1.90
C VAL A 3 8.28 -20.06 -3.37
N ASP A 4 7.02 -20.32 -3.70
CA ASP A 4 6.55 -20.41 -5.07
C ASP A 4 6.09 -19.01 -5.52
N ASN A 5 6.99 -18.24 -6.13
CA ASN A 5 6.67 -16.94 -6.74
C ASN A 5 5.99 -17.15 -8.10
N THR A 6 4.66 -17.19 -8.12
CA THR A 6 3.88 -17.20 -9.37
C THR A 6 3.71 -15.78 -9.91
N ARG A 7 4.64 -15.37 -10.78
CA ARG A 7 4.54 -14.16 -11.63
C ARG A 7 3.52 -14.42 -12.75
N THR A 8 2.49 -13.59 -12.89
CA THR A 8 1.56 -13.65 -14.03
C THR A 8 1.77 -12.41 -14.92
N SER A 9 2.42 -12.57 -16.07
CA SER A 9 2.63 -11.49 -17.05
C SER A 9 1.54 -11.46 -18.12
N GLY A 10 0.86 -10.32 -18.26
CA GLY A 10 -0.14 -10.06 -19.32
C GLY A 10 0.46 -9.58 -20.65
N PRO A 11 -0.29 -9.63 -21.76
CA PRO A 11 0.26 -9.45 -23.11
C PRO A 11 0.39 -7.99 -23.54
N ALA A 12 1.48 -7.68 -24.25
CA ALA A 12 1.76 -6.39 -24.86
C ALA A 12 0.77 -6.06 -26.01
N ARG A 13 0.22 -4.84 -26.03
CA ARG A 13 -0.55 -4.31 -27.17
C ARG A 13 0.14 -3.15 -27.87
N THR A 14 0.06 -3.23 -29.19
CA THR A 14 0.78 -2.52 -30.23
C THR A 14 0.20 -1.12 -30.51
N ARG A 15 1.10 -0.20 -30.91
CA ARG A 15 0.87 1.22 -31.27
C ARG A 15 -0.08 1.43 -32.46
N ARG A 16 -0.89 2.50 -32.41
CA ARG A 16 -1.39 3.24 -33.59
C ARG A 16 -1.59 4.74 -33.30
N GLY A 17 -0.87 5.59 -34.05
CA GLY A 17 -1.43 6.74 -34.78
C GLY A 17 -1.78 8.06 -34.07
N LEU A 18 -0.77 8.95 -33.97
CA LEU A 18 -0.75 10.40 -34.28
C LEU A 18 -2.01 11.29 -34.08
N ALA A 19 -1.89 12.34 -33.26
CA ALA A 19 -2.17 13.74 -33.64
C ALA A 19 -1.59 14.72 -32.61
N LEU A 20 -0.77 15.65 -33.11
CA LEU A 20 -0.10 16.73 -32.40
C LEU A 20 -1.03 17.95 -32.31
N LEU A 21 -1.26 18.49 -31.10
CA LEU A 21 -1.83 19.81 -30.88
C LEU A 21 -1.05 20.49 -29.75
N ILE A 22 -0.24 21.47 -30.14
CA ILE A 22 0.50 22.34 -29.23
C ILE A 22 -0.46 23.43 -28.77
N ALA A 23 -0.71 23.50 -27.47
CA ALA A 23 -1.28 24.67 -26.82
C ALA A 23 -0.52 24.92 -25.50
N THR A 24 0.22 26.02 -25.47
CA THR A 24 0.93 26.55 -24.31
C THR A 24 -0.08 27.05 -23.27
N GLY A 25 0.03 26.55 -22.03
CA GLY A 25 -0.72 27.06 -20.89
C GLY A 25 -0.21 26.41 -19.61
N ALA A 26 0.32 27.22 -18.69
CA ALA A 26 0.77 26.77 -17.38
C ALA A 26 -0.42 26.40 -16.48
N GLY A 27 -0.25 25.33 -15.69
CA GLY A 27 -0.95 25.16 -14.42
C GLY A 27 -2.03 24.08 -14.38
N LEU A 28 -1.96 23.33 -13.27
CA LEU A 28 -2.99 22.51 -12.63
C LEU A 28 -3.07 21.02 -13.04
N GLY A 29 -2.96 20.20 -12.00
CA GLY A 29 -2.75 18.76 -12.05
C GLY A 29 -3.90 17.99 -12.68
N SER A 30 -3.53 16.97 -13.44
CA SER A 30 -4.46 16.02 -14.02
C SER A 30 -4.90 15.02 -12.94
N LEU A 31 -6.06 15.26 -12.33
CA LEU A 31 -6.82 14.23 -11.64
C LEU A 31 -7.40 13.29 -12.71
N LEU A 32 -6.70 12.19 -12.97
CA LEU A 32 -7.25 11.06 -13.72
C LEU A 32 -8.35 10.42 -12.87
N LEU A 33 -9.61 10.70 -13.23
CA LEU A 33 -10.79 10.04 -12.69
C LEU A 33 -10.82 8.58 -13.16
N GLY A 34 -10.06 7.73 -12.48
CA GLY A 34 -10.27 6.28 -12.47
C GLY A 34 -11.50 5.96 -11.61
N THR A 35 -12.33 5.02 -12.06
CA THR A 35 -13.45 4.49 -11.28
C THR A 35 -12.92 3.83 -10.01
N ILE A 36 -13.06 4.53 -8.88
CA ILE A 36 -12.77 4.03 -7.53
C ILE A 36 -13.63 2.78 -7.25
N PRO A 37 -13.03 1.60 -7.01
CA PRO A 37 -13.79 0.46 -6.52
C PRO A 37 -14.37 0.83 -5.14
N ALA A 38 -15.65 0.51 -4.97
CA ALA A 38 -16.36 0.82 -3.75
C ALA A 38 -15.72 0.08 -2.56
N HIS A 39 -15.21 0.86 -1.60
CA HIS A 39 -14.92 0.50 -0.20
C HIS A 39 -13.48 0.18 0.23
N ALA A 40 -12.44 0.59 -0.50
CA ALA A 40 -11.11 0.78 0.11
C ALA A 40 -10.85 2.29 0.27
N ASN A 41 -10.36 2.75 1.44
CA ASN A 41 -9.97 4.16 1.57
C ASN A 41 -8.75 4.40 0.66
N ASP A 42 -8.76 5.50 -0.10
CA ASP A 42 -7.67 5.85 -1.00
C ASP A 42 -6.33 5.90 -0.24
N THR A 43 -5.41 5.00 -0.57
CA THR A 43 -4.06 5.02 -0.02
C THR A 43 -3.33 6.26 -0.53
N THR A 44 -2.92 7.12 0.40
CA THR A 44 -2.10 8.29 0.10
C THR A 44 -0.64 7.87 -0.02
N LYS A 45 -0.02 8.15 -1.17
CA LYS A 45 1.42 7.97 -1.40
C LYS A 45 2.17 9.28 -1.21
N TYR A 46 3.29 9.23 -0.52
CA TYR A 46 4.25 10.33 -0.39
C TYR A 46 5.67 9.82 -0.64
N VAL A 47 6.42 10.50 -1.50
CA VAL A 47 7.86 10.27 -1.66
C VAL A 47 8.61 11.40 -0.96
N SER A 48 9.60 11.05 -0.14
CA SER A 48 10.43 12.03 0.55
C SER A 48 11.23 12.89 -0.44
N ALA A 49 11.59 14.10 -0.02
CA ALA A 49 12.31 15.06 -0.87
C ALA A 49 13.70 14.58 -1.33
N ASP A 50 14.34 13.70 -0.56
CA ASP A 50 15.60 13.04 -0.94
C ASP A 50 15.40 11.84 -1.87
N GLY A 51 14.14 11.46 -2.14
CA GLY A 51 13.77 10.32 -2.96
C GLY A 51 14.14 8.97 -2.34
N GLN A 52 14.44 8.90 -1.04
CA GLN A 52 14.92 7.66 -0.39
C GLN A 52 13.85 6.90 0.39
N THR A 53 12.68 7.49 0.57
CA THR A 53 11.58 6.90 1.34
C THR A 53 10.27 7.10 0.59
N VAL A 54 9.47 6.04 0.49
CA VAL A 54 8.08 6.09 0.04
C VAL A 54 7.19 5.67 1.19
N THR A 55 6.23 6.52 1.50
CA THR A 55 5.24 6.31 2.56
C THR A 55 3.87 6.17 1.94
N PHE A 56 3.21 5.07 2.24
CA PHE A 56 1.81 4.81 1.96
C PHE A 56 1.02 4.92 3.27
N ALA A 57 -0.07 5.69 3.26
CA ALA A 57 -0.92 5.86 4.43
C ALA A 57 -2.38 5.68 4.04
N THR A 58 -3.09 4.86 4.82
CA THR A 58 -4.52 4.66 4.64
C THR A 58 -5.19 4.36 5.99
N SER A 59 -6.49 4.16 5.94
CA SER A 59 -7.28 3.61 7.05
C SER A 59 -8.18 2.52 6.53
N ASP A 60 -8.58 1.62 7.41
CA ASP A 60 -9.54 0.57 7.05
C ASP A 60 -10.40 0.23 8.28
N SER A 61 -11.54 -0.39 8.02
CA SER A 61 -12.42 -0.91 9.05
C SER A 61 -13.04 -2.23 8.63
N SER A 62 -12.87 -3.25 9.47
CA SER A 62 -13.41 -4.59 9.24
C SER A 62 -13.96 -5.18 10.53
N ARG A 63 -15.13 -5.81 10.45
CA ARG A 63 -15.79 -6.55 11.56
C ARG A 63 -15.83 -5.77 12.89
N GLY A 64 -16.00 -4.45 12.81
CA GLY A 64 -16.07 -3.52 13.93
C GLY A 64 -14.74 -3.20 14.62
N VAL A 65 -13.62 -3.48 13.96
CA VAL A 65 -12.31 -2.91 14.28
C VAL A 65 -11.94 -1.92 13.18
N SER A 66 -11.57 -0.71 13.54
CA SER A 66 -11.18 0.35 12.59
C SER A 66 -9.83 0.93 12.97
N GLY A 67 -9.01 1.32 12.01
CA GLY A 67 -7.76 1.99 12.32
C GLY A 67 -7.07 2.58 11.11
N SER A 68 -5.96 3.26 11.39
CA SER A 68 -5.06 3.79 10.37
C SER A 68 -3.78 2.96 10.31
N VAL A 69 -3.16 2.94 9.14
CA VAL A 69 -1.89 2.27 8.88
C VAL A 69 -0.96 3.16 8.07
N THR A 70 0.32 3.02 8.35
CA THR A 70 1.41 3.58 7.56
C THR A 70 2.33 2.46 7.15
N PHE A 71 2.56 2.34 5.85
CA PHE A 71 3.50 1.41 5.25
C PHE A 71 4.62 2.21 4.59
N VAL A 72 5.86 2.00 5.04
CA VAL A 72 7.04 2.73 4.59
C VAL A 72 7.98 1.76 3.92
N VAL A 73 8.52 2.14 2.77
CA VAL A 73 9.63 1.45 2.11
C VAL A 73 10.76 2.44 1.86
N THR A 74 12.00 1.96 1.97
CA THR A 74 13.21 2.76 1.77
C THR A 74 14.07 2.16 0.67
N ALA A 75 14.91 3.00 0.05
CA ALA A 75 15.73 2.61 -1.11
C ALA A 75 16.76 1.51 -0.82
N ASP A 76 17.06 1.26 0.45
CA ASP A 76 17.92 0.15 0.89
C ASP A 76 17.16 -1.19 1.01
N GLY A 77 15.88 -1.24 0.64
CA GLY A 77 15.05 -2.44 0.68
C GLY A 77 14.36 -2.70 2.03
N ASN A 78 14.55 -1.83 3.02
CA ASN A 78 13.83 -1.97 4.27
C ASN A 78 12.38 -1.53 4.10
N TRP A 79 11.48 -2.23 4.78
CA TRP A 79 10.09 -1.87 4.87
C TRP A 79 9.60 -1.91 6.31
N SER A 80 8.56 -1.12 6.60
CA SER A 80 7.87 -1.17 7.88
C SER A 80 6.39 -0.88 7.75
N ILE A 81 5.57 -1.65 8.47
CA ILE A 81 4.15 -1.39 8.67
C ILE A 81 3.97 -0.95 10.11
N THR A 82 3.29 0.17 10.33
CA THR A 82 2.81 0.59 11.65
C THR A 82 1.32 0.88 11.55
N GLY A 83 0.51 0.10 12.25
CA GLY A 83 -0.94 0.18 12.18
C GLY A 83 -1.58 0.22 13.55
N SER A 84 -2.77 0.82 13.61
CA SER A 84 -3.62 0.83 14.78
C SER A 84 -4.91 0.06 14.53
N GLY A 85 -5.56 -0.38 15.60
CA GLY A 85 -6.88 -1.00 15.56
C GLY A 85 -7.68 -0.61 16.79
N HIS A 86 -8.81 0.06 16.59
CA HIS A 86 -9.80 0.39 17.59
C HIS A 86 -10.95 -0.61 17.55
N ASN A 87 -11.17 -1.33 18.64
CA ASN A 87 -12.25 -2.31 18.74
C ASN A 87 -13.53 -1.66 19.27
N SER A 88 -14.55 -1.56 18.43
CA SER A 88 -15.85 -1.02 18.82
C SER A 88 -16.73 -2.00 19.61
N HIS A 89 -16.34 -3.27 19.75
CA HIS A 89 -17.05 -4.27 20.56
C HIS A 89 -16.60 -4.26 22.02
N LEU A 90 -17.33 -4.96 22.90
CA LEU A 90 -16.93 -5.20 24.29
C LEU A 90 -15.96 -6.39 24.43
N LEU A 91 -16.09 -7.39 23.56
CA LEU A 91 -15.22 -8.57 23.53
C LEU A 91 -13.89 -8.24 22.87
N VAL A 92 -12.84 -8.96 23.28
CA VAL A 92 -11.51 -8.88 22.63
C VAL A 92 -11.62 -9.30 21.16
N ARG A 93 -10.89 -8.59 20.30
CA ARG A 93 -10.64 -8.98 18.91
C ARG A 93 -9.14 -9.12 18.69
N THR A 94 -8.75 -9.95 17.74
CA THR A 94 -7.36 -10.01 17.26
C THR A 94 -7.33 -9.43 15.87
N PHE A 95 -6.37 -8.56 15.60
CA PHE A 95 -6.17 -7.96 14.29
C PHE A 95 -4.70 -8.00 13.88
N HIS A 96 -4.46 -7.97 12.58
CA HIS A 96 -3.19 -7.60 11.97
C HIS A 96 -3.46 -6.73 10.76
N TRP A 97 -2.41 -6.09 10.25
CA TRP A 97 -2.46 -5.35 8.99
C TRP A 97 -1.73 -6.14 7.92
N THR A 98 -2.30 -6.19 6.72
CA THR A 98 -1.65 -6.68 5.51
C THR A 98 -1.57 -5.50 4.53
N CYS A 99 -0.44 -5.34 3.87
CA CYS A 99 -0.19 -4.34 2.85
C CYS A 99 0.38 -5.01 1.60
N ASP A 100 -0.35 -4.91 0.49
CA ASP A 100 0.05 -5.39 -0.83
C ASP A 100 0.65 -4.22 -1.62
N LEU A 101 1.97 -4.25 -1.80
CA LEU A 101 2.72 -3.28 -2.59
C LEU A 101 2.75 -3.73 -4.04
N SER A 102 2.28 -2.88 -4.96
CA SER A 102 2.23 -3.18 -6.40
C SER A 102 2.87 -2.09 -7.25
N TRP A 103 3.68 -2.50 -8.22
CA TRP A 103 4.27 -1.65 -9.27
C TRP A 103 4.29 -2.45 -10.58
N ASP A 104 3.99 -1.80 -11.70
CA ASP A 104 3.79 -2.47 -12.98
C ASP A 104 2.91 -3.74 -12.91
N ALA A 105 3.51 -4.93 -13.04
CA ALA A 105 2.88 -6.24 -12.96
C ALA A 105 3.40 -7.08 -11.77
N ALA A 106 4.19 -6.47 -10.89
CA ALA A 106 4.71 -7.08 -9.68
C ALA A 106 3.86 -6.69 -8.47
N THR A 107 3.70 -7.63 -7.55
CA THR A 107 3.04 -7.42 -6.26
C THR A 107 3.78 -8.21 -5.21
N VAL A 108 4.08 -7.58 -4.07
CA VAL A 108 4.61 -8.24 -2.86
C VAL A 108 3.71 -7.91 -1.68
N SER A 109 3.52 -8.87 -0.79
CA SER A 109 2.62 -8.74 0.36
C SER A 109 3.41 -8.76 1.66
N HIS A 110 3.15 -7.77 2.51
CA HIS A 110 3.76 -7.65 3.83
C HIS A 110 2.68 -7.59 4.89
N ALA A 111 2.95 -8.18 6.05
CA ALA A 111 1.99 -8.18 7.14
C ALA A 111 2.64 -7.91 8.49
N THR A 112 1.83 -7.42 9.41
CA THR A 112 2.17 -7.44 10.83
C THR A 112 1.88 -8.82 11.43
N GLY A 113 2.42 -9.08 12.63
CA GLY A 113 1.90 -10.16 13.46
C GLY A 113 0.50 -9.86 13.98
N ASP A 114 -0.05 -10.79 14.76
CA ASP A 114 -1.36 -10.64 15.41
C ASP A 114 -1.28 -9.78 16.68
N LYS A 115 -2.31 -8.96 16.88
CA LYS A 115 -2.50 -8.15 18.09
C LYS A 115 -3.90 -8.26 18.64
N SER A 116 -4.01 -8.67 19.90
CA SER A 116 -5.27 -8.58 20.63
C SER A 116 -5.57 -7.14 21.06
N VAL A 117 -6.78 -6.69 20.75
CA VAL A 117 -7.34 -5.39 21.12
C VAL A 117 -8.56 -5.62 22.03
N PRO A 118 -8.46 -5.26 23.32
CA PRO A 118 -9.60 -5.32 24.23
C PRO A 118 -10.77 -4.44 23.76
N GLY A 119 -11.98 -4.76 24.22
CA GLY A 119 -13.17 -4.01 23.83
C GLY A 119 -13.08 -2.53 24.18
N LYS A 120 -13.58 -1.68 23.27
CA LYS A 120 -13.55 -0.21 23.37
C LYS A 120 -12.15 0.38 23.56
N LYS A 121 -11.09 -0.34 23.17
CA LYS A 121 -9.71 0.13 23.24
C LYS A 121 -9.08 0.19 21.85
N THR A 122 -8.01 0.95 21.77
CA THR A 122 -7.13 1.02 20.60
C THR A 122 -5.79 0.37 20.95
N ARG A 123 -5.23 -0.39 20.03
CA ARG A 123 -3.87 -0.91 20.12
C ARG A 123 -3.11 -0.59 18.83
N THR A 124 -1.81 -0.46 18.97
CA THR A 124 -0.87 -0.30 17.86
C THR A 124 -0.04 -1.57 17.74
N ILE A 125 0.32 -1.89 16.50
CA ILE A 125 1.26 -2.94 16.15
C ILE A 125 2.17 -2.43 15.04
N SER A 126 3.40 -2.93 15.02
CA SER A 126 4.34 -2.69 13.94
C SER A 126 5.06 -3.96 13.54
N SER A 127 5.56 -3.97 12.30
CA SER A 127 6.41 -4.99 11.72
C SER A 127 7.39 -4.33 10.76
N ALA A 128 8.59 -4.89 10.64
CA ALA A 128 9.60 -4.39 9.73
C ALA A 128 10.53 -5.53 9.32
N ALA A 129 10.99 -5.51 8.08
CA ALA A 129 12.00 -6.41 7.57
C ALA A 129 12.72 -5.80 6.36
N TYR A 130 13.67 -6.55 5.82
CA TYR A 130 14.31 -6.27 4.55
C TYR A 130 13.66 -7.12 3.46
N ASP A 131 13.45 -6.53 2.28
CA ASP A 131 13.02 -7.22 1.06
C ASP A 131 13.93 -6.82 -0.12
N PRO A 132 14.65 -7.79 -0.73
CA PRO A 132 15.53 -7.51 -1.87
C PRO A 132 14.79 -7.06 -3.12
N ASP A 133 13.52 -7.44 -3.31
CA ASP A 133 12.71 -7.02 -4.47
C ASP A 133 12.33 -5.55 -4.34
N VAL A 134 12.00 -5.10 -3.11
CA VAL A 134 11.80 -3.67 -2.81
C VAL A 134 13.07 -2.86 -3.07
N GLN A 135 14.25 -3.40 -2.73
CA GLN A 135 15.51 -2.72 -3.02
C GLN A 135 15.77 -2.60 -4.53
N ALA A 136 15.56 -3.70 -5.27
CA ALA A 136 15.84 -3.77 -6.69
C ALA A 136 14.94 -2.81 -7.49
N ASP A 137 13.67 -2.73 -7.12
CA ASP A 137 12.64 -2.01 -7.89
C ASP A 137 12.20 -0.70 -7.20
N PHE A 138 12.98 -0.20 -6.25
CA PHE A 138 12.62 0.99 -5.47
C PHE A 138 12.30 2.22 -6.35
N ALA A 139 13.02 2.41 -7.45
CA ALA A 139 12.79 3.53 -8.36
C ALA A 139 11.38 3.49 -8.98
N ASP A 140 10.91 2.31 -9.38
CA ASP A 140 9.57 2.11 -9.96
C ASP A 140 8.50 2.26 -8.87
N ILE A 141 8.77 1.74 -7.67
CA ILE A 141 7.92 1.95 -6.50
C ILE A 141 7.77 3.45 -6.20
N ALA A 142 8.86 4.21 -6.21
CA ALA A 142 8.84 5.66 -5.98
C ALA A 142 8.07 6.41 -7.07
N ASP A 143 8.24 6.05 -8.34
CA ASP A 143 7.56 6.68 -9.47
C ASP A 143 6.04 6.38 -9.47
N HIS A 144 5.64 5.11 -9.54
CA HIS A 144 4.24 4.73 -9.78
C HIS A 144 3.74 3.56 -8.91
N GLY A 145 4.54 3.09 -7.94
CA GLY A 145 4.09 2.11 -6.96
C GLY A 145 2.84 2.54 -6.18
N THR A 146 2.00 1.58 -5.85
CA THR A 146 0.74 1.71 -5.09
C THR A 146 0.72 0.68 -3.96
N ALA A 147 -0.01 0.96 -2.88
CA ALA A 147 -0.19 -0.01 -1.81
C ALA A 147 -1.68 -0.11 -1.45
N ASP A 148 -2.15 -1.33 -1.26
CA ASP A 148 -3.45 -1.63 -0.68
C ASP A 148 -3.25 -2.22 0.70
N CYS A 149 -3.79 -1.60 1.74
CA CYS A 149 -3.57 -2.04 3.11
C CYS A 149 -4.89 -2.25 3.84
N ASP A 150 -5.08 -3.48 4.31
CA ASP A 150 -6.31 -3.94 4.93
C ASP A 150 -6.10 -4.34 6.39
N ILE A 151 -7.13 -4.08 7.21
CA ILE A 151 -7.18 -4.63 8.57
C ILE A 151 -7.85 -6.01 8.55
N VAL A 152 -7.10 -7.04 8.92
CA VAL A 152 -7.56 -8.42 8.94
C VAL A 152 -7.92 -8.82 10.37
N ILE A 153 -9.11 -9.40 10.56
CA ILE A 153 -9.63 -9.81 11.88
C ILE A 153 -9.73 -11.33 11.96
N GLY A 154 -8.97 -11.91 12.89
CA GLY A 154 -9.01 -13.34 13.25
C GLY A 154 -10.21 -13.78 14.06
#